data_AF-A0AAW8RAM2-F1
#
_entry.id   AF-A0AAW8RAM2-F1
#
_cell.length_a   1.000
_cell.length_b   1.000
_cell.length_c   1.000
_cell.angle_alpha   90.00
_cell.angle_beta   90.00
_cell.angle_gamma   90.00
#
_symmetry.space_group_name_H-M   'P 1'
#
loop_
_entity.id
_entity.type
_entity.pdbx_description
1 polymer ?
#
loop_
_entity_poly.entity_id
_entity_poly.type
_entity_poly.pdbx_seq_one_letter_code
_entity_poly.pdbx_strand_id
1 'polypeptide(L)'
;MNKDLNSLLWKHHWKLLSLFFVTVVGIYLYNGLNQVNSWNENYQSTIEQIKLSEGTETIKDYDFSLFYTPGQSSNKIFTTFINEPSHILWIAIALLSFGLFFLDKFSDFDQFLFASRFSKKMIFSTKMIFGFSTLLGSLIIGKIIFIGLLYMQIPNEFFNATFFELLPNQLLSLLFYSLIFSMMMFFAIIIGDVFFLIFVSIGFSISIGFFMNTFRTLFDKWNYYQHGSISMIASNSWVFSLFKAPGIQGEHPPIWYYLVYSVGTGLLVTLSSHYYKKLSLENNGKFILFSTLNKPLILIVSLYVPFMLVSNWLYADFYNLQLTRFFWLNHLLSFGFGVAFCGSLSWFLLFKKEALKKRSF
;
A
#
# COMPACT_ATOMS: atom_id res chain seq x y z
N MET A 1 -3.33 -7.89 -29.84
CA MET A 1 -2.07 -7.19 -29.50
C MET A 1 -1.17 -7.20 -30.74
N ASN A 2 -0.51 -6.08 -31.07
CA ASN A 2 0.37 -6.02 -32.23
C ASN A 2 1.78 -6.48 -31.84
N LYS A 3 2.31 -7.45 -32.59
CA LYS A 3 3.59 -8.11 -32.29
C LYS A 3 4.78 -7.14 -32.35
N ASP A 4 4.76 -6.16 -33.26
CA ASP A 4 5.84 -5.21 -33.44
C ASP A 4 5.93 -4.24 -32.24
N LEU A 5 4.78 -3.70 -31.81
CA LEU A 5 4.72 -2.83 -30.62
C LEU A 5 5.16 -3.59 -29.37
N ASN A 6 4.74 -4.84 -29.21
CA ASN A 6 5.16 -5.67 -28.09
C ASN A 6 6.67 -5.90 -28.09
N SER A 7 7.27 -6.23 -29.24
CA SER A 7 8.71 -6.44 -29.37
C SER A 7 9.49 -5.16 -29.04
N LEU A 8 9.00 -4.01 -29.51
CA LEU A 8 9.60 -2.71 -29.27
C LEU A 8 9.59 -2.34 -27.78
N LEU A 9 8.41 -2.41 -27.15
CA LEU A 9 8.28 -2.12 -25.71
C LEU A 9 9.03 -3.14 -24.86
N TRP A 10 9.09 -4.40 -25.28
CA TRP A 10 9.83 -5.42 -24.55
C TRP A 10 11.33 -5.10 -24.57
N LYS A 11 11.90 -4.79 -25.73
CA LYS A 11 13.31 -4.40 -25.83
C LYS A 11 13.66 -3.19 -24.97
N HIS A 12 12.73 -2.24 -24.81
CA HIS A 12 12.94 -1.06 -23.97
C HIS A 12 12.83 -1.37 -22.47
N HIS A 13 11.78 -2.10 -22.05
CA HIS A 13 11.43 -2.25 -20.63
C HIS A 13 11.84 -3.58 -19.99
N TRP A 14 12.31 -4.59 -20.72
CA TRP A 14 12.54 -5.92 -20.15
C TRP A 14 13.44 -5.92 -18.91
N LYS A 15 14.49 -5.07 -18.88
CA LYS A 15 15.39 -4.96 -17.72
C LYS A 15 14.65 -4.50 -16.48
N LEU A 16 13.81 -3.48 -16.61
CA LEU A 16 12.97 -2.98 -15.54
C LEU A 16 12.00 -4.06 -15.05
N LEU A 17 11.31 -4.72 -15.98
CA LEU A 17 10.33 -5.76 -15.66
C LEU A 17 10.98 -6.94 -14.94
N SER A 18 12.10 -7.45 -15.45
CA SER A 18 12.85 -8.55 -14.85
C SER A 18 13.44 -8.17 -13.49
N LEU A 19 14.04 -6.98 -13.36
CA LEU A 19 14.57 -6.50 -12.09
C LEU A 19 13.46 -6.40 -11.04
N PHE A 20 12.32 -5.80 -11.40
CA PHE A 20 11.17 -5.72 -10.51
C PHE A 20 10.67 -7.10 -10.11
N PHE A 21 10.54 -8.02 -11.07
CA PHE A 21 10.08 -9.39 -10.80
C PHE A 21 10.99 -10.10 -9.78
N VAL A 22 12.30 -10.11 -10.02
CA VAL A 22 13.29 -10.70 -9.11
C VAL A 22 13.27 -10.01 -7.76
N THR A 23 13.13 -8.68 -7.72
CA THR A 23 13.07 -7.91 -6.47
C THR A 23 11.87 -8.32 -5.63
N VAL A 24 10.66 -8.36 -6.21
CA VAL A 24 9.44 -8.73 -5.47
C VAL A 24 9.52 -10.17 -4.96
N VAL A 25 9.93 -11.12 -5.81
CA VAL A 25 10.09 -12.52 -5.41
C VAL A 25 11.15 -12.66 -4.32
N GLY A 26 12.28 -11.95 -4.44
CA GLY A 26 13.35 -11.93 -3.44
C GLY A 26 12.90 -11.34 -2.10
N ILE A 27 12.08 -10.27 -2.11
CA ILE A 27 11.48 -9.69 -0.91
C ILE A 27 10.59 -10.71 -0.20
N TYR A 28 9.75 -11.44 -0.93
CA TYR A 28 8.90 -12.49 -0.35
C TYR A 28 9.70 -13.66 0.23
N LEU A 29 10.75 -14.10 -0.49
CA LEU A 29 11.67 -15.14 -0.02
C LEU A 29 12.33 -14.71 1.30
N TYR A 30 12.92 -13.52 1.32
CA TYR A 30 13.57 -12.93 2.50
C TYR A 30 12.59 -12.81 3.67
N ASN A 31 11.38 -12.31 3.42
CA ASN A 31 10.35 -12.16 4.46
C ASN A 31 9.89 -13.52 5.00
N GLY A 32 9.77 -14.55 4.14
CA GLY A 32 9.43 -15.91 4.56
C GLY A 32 10.48 -16.49 5.50
N LEU A 33 11.76 -16.42 5.13
CA LEU A 33 12.87 -16.88 5.96
C LEU A 33 12.92 -16.12 7.30
N ASN A 34 12.76 -14.80 7.27
CA ASN A 34 12.73 -13.99 8.50
C ASN A 34 11.58 -14.39 9.43
N GLN A 35 10.40 -14.68 8.88
CA GLN A 35 9.26 -15.10 9.69
C GLN A 35 9.46 -16.48 10.31
N VAL A 36 10.03 -17.43 9.58
CA VAL A 36 10.36 -18.73 10.16
C VAL A 36 11.40 -18.58 11.28
N ASN A 37 12.45 -17.77 11.05
CA ASN A 37 13.46 -17.52 12.07
C ASN A 37 12.84 -16.88 13.32
N SER A 38 12.01 -15.85 13.13
CA SER A 38 11.30 -15.19 14.24
C SER A 38 10.36 -16.16 14.95
N TRP A 39 9.66 -17.02 14.21
CA TRP A 39 8.82 -18.06 14.79
C TRP A 39 9.64 -19.01 15.67
N ASN A 40 10.79 -19.49 15.18
CA ASN A 40 11.65 -20.41 15.90
C ASN A 40 12.25 -19.76 17.16
N GLU A 41 12.70 -18.51 17.08
CA GLU A 41 13.20 -17.75 18.25
C GLU A 41 12.13 -17.62 19.33
N ASN A 42 10.90 -17.26 18.95
CA ASN A 42 9.79 -17.13 19.89
C ASN A 42 9.38 -18.49 20.48
N TYR A 43 9.39 -19.56 19.68
CA TYR A 43 9.15 -20.90 20.15
C TYR A 43 10.18 -21.31 21.22
N GLN A 44 11.48 -21.16 20.94
CA GLN A 44 12.53 -21.48 21.90
C GLN A 44 12.43 -20.64 23.19
N SER A 45 12.17 -19.33 23.07
CA SER A 45 11.99 -18.46 24.24
C SER A 45 10.80 -18.89 25.11
N THR A 46 9.70 -19.30 24.48
CA THR A 46 8.51 -19.82 25.19
C THR A 46 8.85 -21.11 25.93
N ILE A 47 9.57 -22.03 25.28
CA ILE A 47 10.04 -23.28 25.89
C ILE A 47 10.92 -22.99 27.11
N GLU A 48 11.89 -22.06 27.00
CA GLU A 48 12.77 -21.66 28.10
C GLU A 48 12.00 -21.10 29.30
N GLN A 49 10.99 -20.25 29.07
CA GLN A 49 10.13 -19.71 30.13
C GLN A 49 9.35 -20.81 30.85
N ILE A 50 8.85 -21.81 30.12
CA ILE A 50 8.18 -22.98 30.71
C ILE A 50 9.17 -23.79 31.56
N LYS A 51 10.39 -24.05 31.07
CA LYS A 51 11.42 -24.78 31.85
C LYS A 51 11.73 -24.10 33.17
N LEU A 52 11.79 -22.77 33.16
CA LEU A 52 12.11 -21.94 34.33
C LEU A 52 10.96 -21.88 35.35
N SER A 53 9.71 -22.02 34.90
CA SER A 53 8.53 -21.91 35.76
C SER A 53 8.07 -23.25 36.36
N GLU A 54 8.22 -24.36 35.63
CA GLU A 54 7.63 -25.64 36.02
C GLU A 54 8.65 -26.79 36.18
N GLY A 55 9.93 -26.54 35.91
CA GLY A 55 10.99 -27.56 35.98
C GLY A 55 11.13 -28.40 34.71
N THR A 56 12.24 -29.10 34.54
CA THR A 56 12.60 -29.79 33.28
C THR A 56 11.82 -31.08 33.00
N GLU A 57 11.23 -31.71 34.02
CA GLU A 57 10.56 -33.01 33.89
C GLU A 57 9.13 -32.92 33.33
N THR A 58 8.46 -31.77 33.48
CA THR A 58 7.07 -31.54 33.03
C THR A 58 6.94 -31.23 31.54
N ILE A 59 8.03 -30.89 30.85
CA ILE A 59 8.01 -30.46 29.45
C ILE A 59 7.70 -31.61 28.48
N LYS A 60 8.08 -32.85 28.83
CA LYS A 60 7.85 -34.03 27.98
C LYS A 60 6.37 -34.41 27.85
N ASP A 61 5.59 -34.09 28.88
CA ASP A 61 4.14 -34.36 28.94
C ASP A 61 3.30 -33.09 28.73
N TYR A 62 3.96 -31.97 28.40
CA TYR A 62 3.27 -30.72 28.16
C TYR A 62 2.60 -30.78 26.78
N ASP A 63 1.29 -30.96 26.79
CA ASP A 63 0.49 -30.87 25.59
C ASP A 63 0.39 -29.40 25.18
N PHE A 64 1.27 -29.00 24.26
CA PHE A 64 1.25 -27.65 23.71
C PHE A 64 -0.11 -27.31 23.10
N SER A 65 -0.92 -28.30 22.67
CA SER A 65 -2.28 -28.12 22.15
C SER A 65 -3.27 -27.51 23.16
N LEU A 66 -2.98 -27.53 24.48
CA LEU A 66 -3.79 -26.86 25.51
C LEU A 66 -3.73 -25.32 25.43
N PHE A 67 -2.66 -24.78 24.82
CA PHE A 67 -2.61 -23.38 24.37
C PHE A 67 -3.31 -23.15 23.01
N TYR A 68 -3.95 -24.17 22.44
CA TYR A 68 -4.64 -24.11 21.13
C TYR A 68 -6.08 -24.60 21.24
N THR A 69 -6.72 -24.41 22.39
CA THR A 69 -8.17 -24.60 22.50
C THR A 69 -8.87 -23.63 21.53
N PRO A 70 -9.73 -24.11 20.61
CA PRO A 70 -10.55 -23.24 19.77
C PRO A 70 -11.45 -22.38 20.67
N GLY A 71 -11.01 -21.16 20.96
CA GLY A 71 -11.76 -20.17 21.72
C GLY A 71 -10.96 -19.45 22.80
N GLN A 72 -9.74 -19.89 23.12
CA GLN A 72 -8.89 -19.22 24.12
C GLN A 72 -7.67 -18.51 23.52
N SER A 73 -7.28 -17.46 24.23
CA SER A 73 -6.44 -16.32 23.83
C SER A 73 -4.97 -16.61 23.51
N SER A 74 -4.55 -17.88 23.44
CA SER A 74 -3.18 -18.30 23.16
C SER A 74 -2.89 -18.55 21.67
N ASN A 75 -3.93 -18.69 20.83
CA ASN A 75 -3.81 -18.54 19.36
C ASN A 75 -3.37 -17.12 18.93
N LYS A 76 -3.36 -16.14 19.85
CA LYS A 76 -2.85 -14.80 19.59
C LYS A 76 -1.35 -14.75 19.40
N ILE A 77 -0.57 -15.68 19.95
CA ILE A 77 0.89 -15.58 19.89
C ILE A 77 1.39 -15.86 18.48
N PHE A 78 0.82 -16.85 17.77
CA PHE A 78 1.36 -17.28 16.48
C PHE A 78 0.72 -16.63 15.23
N THR A 79 -0.55 -16.24 15.29
CA THR A 79 -1.23 -15.50 14.21
C THR A 79 -0.74 -14.05 14.07
N THR A 80 0.00 -13.51 15.05
CA THR A 80 0.66 -12.20 14.97
C THR A 80 1.93 -12.16 14.13
N PHE A 81 2.52 -13.30 13.75
CA PHE A 81 3.81 -13.34 13.07
C PHE A 81 3.75 -13.19 11.55
N ILE A 82 2.60 -13.40 10.93
CA ILE A 82 2.48 -13.39 9.47
C ILE A 82 2.15 -11.98 8.99
N ASN A 83 3.21 -11.23 8.64
CA ASN A 83 3.11 -9.89 8.08
C ASN A 83 3.75 -9.83 6.70
N GLU A 84 3.05 -9.28 5.71
CA GLU A 84 3.67 -9.03 4.43
C GLU A 84 4.67 -7.87 4.47
N PRO A 85 5.71 -7.91 3.61
CA PRO A 85 6.71 -6.85 3.52
C PRO A 85 6.12 -5.63 2.80
N SER A 86 5.32 -4.85 3.52
CA SER A 86 4.45 -3.82 2.95
C SER A 86 5.22 -2.63 2.36
N HIS A 87 6.03 -1.93 3.15
CA HIS A 87 6.66 -0.67 2.73
C HIS A 87 7.63 -0.82 1.55
N ILE A 88 8.47 -1.86 1.56
CA ILE A 88 9.46 -2.10 0.49
C ILE A 88 8.75 -2.49 -0.81
N LEU A 89 7.69 -3.30 -0.74
CA LEU A 89 6.88 -3.64 -1.91
C LEU A 89 6.19 -2.39 -2.50
N TRP A 90 5.69 -1.47 -1.66
CA TRP A 90 5.07 -0.23 -2.16
C TRP A 90 6.06 0.59 -2.98
N ILE A 91 7.29 0.73 -2.49
CA ILE A 91 8.36 1.44 -3.20
C ILE A 91 8.69 0.74 -4.52
N ALA A 92 8.85 -0.59 -4.51
CA ALA A 92 9.12 -1.35 -5.73
C ALA A 92 8.01 -1.18 -6.78
N ILE A 93 6.75 -1.20 -6.37
CA ILE A 93 5.58 -1.03 -7.25
C ILE A 93 5.50 0.40 -7.81
N ALA A 94 5.84 1.40 -6.99
CA ALA A 94 5.95 2.78 -7.44
C ALA A 94 7.03 2.92 -8.53
N LEU A 95 8.22 2.34 -8.29
CA LEU A 95 9.32 2.33 -9.26
C LEU A 95 8.96 1.64 -10.58
N LEU A 96 8.23 0.52 -10.53
CA LEU A 96 7.72 -0.13 -11.75
C LEU A 96 6.80 0.82 -12.53
N SER A 97 5.86 1.46 -11.84
CA SER A 97 4.89 2.37 -12.45
C SER A 97 5.58 3.57 -13.11
N PHE A 98 6.57 4.16 -12.43
CA PHE A 98 7.34 5.27 -12.99
C PHE A 98 8.24 4.83 -14.11
N GLY A 99 8.86 3.66 -13.97
CA GLY A 99 9.71 3.10 -15.00
C GLY A 99 8.98 2.87 -16.32
N LEU A 100 7.68 2.53 -16.27
CA LEU A 100 6.87 2.28 -17.46
C LEU A 100 6.24 3.53 -18.07
N PHE A 101 5.91 4.55 -17.27
CA PHE A 101 5.13 5.70 -17.76
C PHE A 101 5.85 7.05 -17.70
N PHE A 102 6.94 7.14 -16.96
CA PHE A 102 7.67 8.39 -16.76
C PHE A 102 9.09 8.35 -17.34
N LEU A 103 9.82 7.23 -17.23
CA LEU A 103 11.15 7.12 -17.85
C LEU A 103 11.11 7.33 -19.36
N ASP A 104 10.02 6.96 -20.02
CA ASP A 104 9.83 7.17 -21.46
C ASP A 104 9.75 8.65 -21.85
N LYS A 105 9.28 9.49 -20.94
CA LYS A 105 9.29 10.95 -21.13
C LYS A 105 10.70 11.51 -20.96
N PHE A 106 11.45 10.95 -20.00
CA PHE A 106 12.81 11.38 -19.70
C PHE A 106 13.82 10.95 -20.78
N SER A 107 13.62 9.78 -21.39
CA SER A 107 14.47 9.22 -22.44
C SER A 107 14.07 9.62 -23.86
N ASP A 108 13.10 10.55 -24.01
CA ASP A 108 12.45 10.95 -25.27
C ASP A 108 11.82 9.77 -26.07
N PHE A 109 11.71 8.60 -25.46
CA PHE A 109 11.10 7.43 -26.09
C PHE A 109 9.61 7.64 -26.40
N ASP A 110 8.89 8.43 -25.59
CA ASP A 110 7.52 8.83 -25.90
C ASP A 110 7.44 9.67 -27.19
N GLN A 111 8.47 10.47 -27.53
CA GLN A 111 8.51 11.19 -28.81
C GLN A 111 8.56 10.21 -29.99
N PHE A 112 9.45 9.21 -29.90
CA PHE A 112 9.54 8.14 -30.88
C PHE A 112 8.23 7.34 -30.99
N LEU A 113 7.63 6.96 -29.86
CA LEU A 113 6.37 6.22 -29.82
C LEU A 113 5.21 7.02 -30.43
N PHE A 114 5.15 8.33 -30.19
CA PHE A 114 4.09 9.19 -30.73
C PHE A 114 4.27 9.55 -32.20
N ALA A 115 5.51 9.55 -32.70
CA ALA A 115 5.80 9.65 -34.13
C ALA A 115 5.54 8.33 -34.88
N SER A 116 5.45 7.21 -34.16
CA SER A 116 5.17 5.90 -34.75
C SER A 116 3.73 5.75 -35.23
N ARG A 117 3.45 4.69 -36.00
CA ARG A 117 2.09 4.34 -36.47
C ARG A 117 1.11 3.90 -35.38
N PHE A 118 1.57 3.74 -34.13
CA PHE A 118 0.75 3.18 -33.06
C PHE A 118 -0.07 4.27 -32.34
N SER A 119 -1.35 4.00 -32.10
CA SER A 119 -2.19 4.93 -31.33
C SER A 119 -1.79 4.98 -29.85
N LYS A 120 -1.92 6.14 -29.21
CA LYS A 120 -1.66 6.31 -27.76
C LYS A 120 -2.48 5.36 -26.88
N LYS A 121 -3.72 5.04 -27.27
CA LYS A 121 -4.56 4.05 -26.58
C LYS A 121 -3.90 2.67 -26.59
N MET A 122 -3.33 2.30 -27.73
CA MET A 122 -2.69 1.00 -27.92
C MET A 122 -1.37 0.92 -27.17
N ILE A 123 -0.54 1.96 -27.22
CA ILE A 123 0.69 2.08 -26.43
C ILE A 123 0.38 1.93 -24.94
N PHE A 124 -0.60 2.69 -24.43
CA PHE A 124 -1.05 2.61 -23.04
C PHE A 124 -1.48 1.20 -22.66
N SER A 125 -2.32 0.56 -23.49
CA SER A 125 -2.85 -0.77 -23.18
C SER A 125 -1.75 -1.83 -23.16
N THR A 126 -0.76 -1.76 -24.06
CA THR A 126 0.37 -2.69 -24.05
C THR A 126 1.28 -2.47 -22.83
N LYS A 127 1.59 -1.21 -22.47
CA LYS A 127 2.35 -0.90 -21.24
C LYS A 127 1.62 -1.39 -19.99
N MET A 128 0.30 -1.21 -19.93
CA MET A 128 -0.55 -1.75 -18.87
C MET A 128 -0.46 -3.26 -18.75
N ILE A 129 -0.55 -3.98 -19.87
CA ILE A 129 -0.45 -5.44 -19.86
C ILE A 129 0.91 -5.86 -19.31
N PHE A 130 2.02 -5.25 -19.76
CA PHE A 130 3.36 -5.58 -19.29
C PHE A 130 3.55 -5.28 -17.79
N GLY A 131 3.15 -4.10 -17.35
CA GLY A 131 3.25 -3.72 -15.93
C GLY A 131 2.38 -4.61 -15.04
N PHE A 132 1.12 -4.79 -15.39
CA PHE A 132 0.17 -5.54 -14.57
C PHE A 132 0.45 -7.05 -14.58
N SER A 133 0.86 -7.63 -15.72
CA SER A 133 1.25 -9.04 -15.77
C SER A 133 2.50 -9.31 -14.93
N THR A 134 3.47 -8.40 -14.96
CA THR A 134 4.70 -8.53 -14.17
C THR A 134 4.41 -8.35 -12.69
N LEU A 135 3.56 -7.38 -12.32
CA LEU A 135 3.07 -7.16 -10.96
C LEU A 135 2.35 -8.39 -10.41
N LEU A 136 1.30 -8.86 -11.08
CA LEU A 136 0.54 -10.01 -10.59
C LEU A 136 1.37 -11.28 -10.60
N GLY A 137 2.16 -11.51 -11.65
CA GLY A 137 3.03 -12.68 -11.76
C GLY A 137 4.05 -12.75 -10.62
N SER A 138 4.73 -11.63 -10.32
CA SER A 138 5.72 -11.61 -9.24
C SER A 138 5.09 -11.72 -7.86
N LEU A 139 3.95 -11.06 -7.61
CA LEU A 139 3.22 -11.16 -6.35
C LEU A 139 2.71 -12.58 -6.12
N ILE A 140 2.07 -13.21 -7.11
CA ILE A 140 1.53 -14.57 -6.98
C ILE A 140 2.67 -15.57 -6.70
N ILE A 141 3.75 -15.52 -7.49
CA ILE A 141 4.90 -16.42 -7.32
C ILE A 141 5.59 -16.18 -5.98
N GLY A 142 5.80 -14.92 -5.60
CA GLY A 142 6.37 -14.55 -4.31
C GLY A 142 5.53 -15.06 -3.13
N LYS A 143 4.20 -14.91 -3.20
CA LYS A 143 3.27 -15.42 -2.18
C LYS A 143 3.28 -16.95 -2.08
N ILE A 144 3.33 -17.66 -3.21
CA ILE A 144 3.44 -19.13 -3.22
C ILE A 144 4.73 -19.56 -2.51
N ILE A 145 5.86 -18.93 -2.82
CA ILE A 145 7.15 -19.21 -2.15
C ILE A 145 7.06 -18.92 -0.65
N PHE A 146 6.51 -17.76 -0.29
CA PHE A 146 6.35 -17.33 1.10
C PHE A 146 5.50 -18.31 1.91
N ILE A 147 4.29 -18.64 1.44
CA ILE A 147 3.39 -19.60 2.10
C ILE A 147 4.02 -21.01 2.12
N GLY A 148 4.67 -21.42 1.04
CA GLY A 148 5.37 -22.70 0.95
C GLY A 148 6.47 -22.84 2.00
N LEU A 149 7.26 -21.79 2.23
CA LEU A 149 8.27 -21.78 3.29
C LEU A 149 7.67 -21.96 4.68
N LEU A 150 6.55 -21.28 4.96
CA LEU A 150 5.86 -21.41 6.25
C LEU A 150 5.37 -22.86 6.47
N TYR A 151 4.71 -23.48 5.49
CA TYR A 151 4.27 -24.88 5.61
C TYR A 151 5.42 -25.88 5.71
N MET A 152 6.57 -25.61 5.08
CA MET A 152 7.70 -26.53 5.10
C MET A 152 8.51 -26.47 6.39
N GLN A 153 8.59 -25.29 7.03
CA GLN A 153 9.51 -25.06 8.15
C GLN A 153 8.81 -24.87 9.50
N ILE A 154 7.53 -24.51 9.52
CA ILE A 154 6.73 -24.41 10.75
C ILE A 154 5.91 -25.70 10.88
N PRO A 155 5.96 -26.42 12.02
CA PRO A 155 5.17 -27.63 12.21
C PRO A 155 3.67 -27.35 12.09
N ASN A 156 2.93 -28.30 11.51
CA ASN A 156 1.49 -28.18 11.23
C ASN A 156 0.63 -27.90 12.48
N GLU A 157 1.11 -28.28 13.67
CA GLU A 157 0.46 -27.98 14.95
C GLU A 157 0.37 -26.47 15.21
N PHE A 158 1.32 -25.69 14.68
CA PHE A 158 1.43 -24.24 14.87
C PHE A 158 0.93 -23.43 13.66
N PHE A 159 1.00 -24.01 12.46
CA PHE A 159 0.50 -23.39 11.23
C PHE A 159 -0.47 -24.33 10.51
N ASN A 160 -1.73 -24.31 10.97
CA ASN A 160 -2.81 -25.18 10.50
C ASN A 160 -3.83 -24.46 9.60
N ALA A 161 -3.58 -23.19 9.23
CA ALA A 161 -4.48 -22.44 8.36
C ALA A 161 -4.59 -23.16 7.00
N THR A 162 -5.80 -23.32 6.47
CA THR A 162 -5.96 -23.90 5.13
C THR A 162 -5.71 -22.86 4.04
N PHE A 163 -5.35 -23.31 2.84
CA PHE A 163 -5.19 -22.41 1.69
C PHE A 163 -6.45 -21.56 1.43
N PHE A 164 -7.64 -22.15 1.60
CA PHE A 164 -8.91 -21.46 1.39
C PHE A 164 -9.21 -20.41 2.46
N GLU A 165 -8.75 -20.61 3.70
CA GLU A 165 -8.86 -19.61 4.76
C GLU A 165 -7.96 -18.40 4.50
N LEU A 166 -6.80 -18.62 3.88
CA LEU A 166 -5.86 -17.55 3.54
C LEU A 166 -6.27 -16.78 2.27
N LEU A 167 -7.00 -17.42 1.35
CA LEU A 167 -7.29 -16.90 0.01
C LEU A 167 -7.96 -15.51 -0.02
N PRO A 168 -9.00 -15.19 0.79
CA PRO A 168 -9.65 -13.88 0.75
C PRO A 168 -8.65 -12.75 1.04
N ASN A 169 -7.83 -12.95 2.07
CA ASN A 169 -6.75 -12.08 2.49
C ASN A 169 -5.69 -11.88 1.40
N GLN A 170 -5.30 -12.96 0.72
CA GLN A 170 -4.41 -12.89 -0.44
C GLN A 170 -5.01 -12.06 -1.58
N LEU A 171 -6.28 -12.28 -1.93
CA LEU A 171 -6.95 -11.53 -3.00
C LEU A 171 -7.07 -10.05 -2.67
N LEU A 172 -7.40 -9.72 -1.42
CA LEU A 172 -7.53 -8.34 -0.99
C LEU A 172 -6.20 -7.59 -1.09
N SER A 173 -5.10 -8.24 -0.73
CA SER A 173 -3.76 -7.66 -0.87
C SER A 173 -3.35 -7.43 -2.33
N LEU A 174 -3.69 -8.37 -3.24
CA LEU A 174 -3.43 -8.20 -4.67
C LEU A 174 -4.19 -6.99 -5.23
N LEU A 175 -5.44 -6.79 -4.80
CA LEU A 175 -6.23 -5.60 -5.16
C LEU A 175 -5.60 -4.32 -4.59
N PHE A 176 -5.11 -4.35 -3.36
CA PHE A 176 -4.44 -3.21 -2.75
C PHE A 176 -3.14 -2.83 -3.49
N TYR A 177 -2.29 -3.81 -3.84
CA TYR A 177 -1.09 -3.54 -4.65
C TYR A 177 -1.43 -3.06 -6.06
N SER A 178 -2.52 -3.55 -6.64
CA SER A 178 -3.04 -3.07 -7.93
C SER A 178 -3.52 -1.62 -7.85
N LEU A 179 -4.12 -1.22 -6.73
CA LEU A 179 -4.52 0.15 -6.45
C LEU A 179 -3.29 1.06 -6.36
N ILE A 180 -2.26 0.66 -5.62
CA ILE A 180 -1.00 1.42 -5.51
C ILE A 180 -0.36 1.59 -6.88
N PHE A 181 -0.23 0.52 -7.66
CA PHE A 181 0.28 0.60 -9.04
C PHE A 181 -0.51 1.62 -9.88
N SER A 182 -1.84 1.59 -9.78
CA SER A 182 -2.71 2.50 -10.53
C SER A 182 -2.58 3.96 -10.08
N MET A 183 -2.42 4.22 -8.78
CA MET A 183 -2.15 5.56 -8.25
C MET A 183 -0.81 6.09 -8.76
N MET A 184 0.25 5.26 -8.68
CA MET A 184 1.59 5.66 -9.09
C MET A 184 1.70 5.86 -10.60
N MET A 185 1.04 5.01 -11.39
CA MET A 185 0.88 5.23 -12.83
C MET A 185 0.21 6.57 -13.13
N PHE A 186 -0.91 6.88 -12.45
CA PHE A 186 -1.64 8.12 -12.65
C PHE A 186 -0.75 9.34 -12.40
N PHE A 187 0.01 9.33 -11.29
CA PHE A 187 0.98 10.39 -11.01
C PHE A 187 2.11 10.46 -12.02
N ALA A 188 2.67 9.33 -12.45
CA ALA A 188 3.68 9.30 -13.52
C ALA A 188 3.17 9.90 -14.81
N ILE A 189 1.88 9.77 -15.15
CA ILE A 189 1.31 10.34 -16.37
C ILE A 189 1.11 11.85 -16.24
N ILE A 190 0.70 12.35 -15.08
CA ILE A 190 0.32 13.76 -14.89
C ILE A 190 1.50 14.66 -14.54
N ILE A 191 2.46 14.14 -13.78
CA ILE A 191 3.64 14.90 -13.37
C ILE A 191 4.64 14.89 -14.54
N GLY A 192 5.14 16.07 -14.89
CA GLY A 192 6.13 16.26 -15.95
C GLY A 192 7.57 16.42 -15.45
N ASP A 193 7.75 16.59 -14.14
CA ASP A 193 9.05 16.86 -13.52
C ASP A 193 9.51 15.70 -12.62
N VAL A 194 10.77 15.27 -12.82
CA VAL A 194 11.36 14.09 -12.17
C VAL A 194 11.48 14.29 -10.67
N PHE A 195 11.98 15.47 -10.25
CA PHE A 195 12.20 15.79 -8.85
C PHE A 195 10.88 15.72 -8.08
N PHE A 196 9.84 16.32 -8.64
CA PHE A 196 8.54 16.30 -8.03
C PHE A 196 7.87 14.92 -8.01
N LEU A 197 8.04 14.12 -9.06
CA LEU A 197 7.53 12.75 -9.06
C LEU A 197 8.15 11.96 -7.91
N ILE A 198 9.47 12.01 -7.71
CA ILE A 198 10.15 11.36 -6.58
C ILE A 198 9.54 11.79 -5.24
N PHE A 199 9.35 13.09 -5.03
CA PHE A 199 8.74 13.62 -3.81
C PHE A 199 7.31 13.12 -3.58
N VAL A 200 6.46 13.12 -4.61
CA VAL A 200 5.08 12.60 -4.53
C VAL A 200 5.08 11.12 -4.18
N SER A 201 6.04 10.38 -4.70
CA SER A 201 6.14 8.92 -4.53
C SER A 201 6.57 8.50 -3.14
N ILE A 202 7.64 9.13 -2.65
CA ILE A 202 8.14 8.93 -1.28
C ILE A 202 7.08 9.44 -0.30
N GLY A 203 6.58 10.66 -0.52
CA GLY A 203 5.53 11.26 0.29
C GLY A 203 4.28 10.39 0.35
N PHE A 204 3.84 9.84 -0.77
CA PHE A 204 2.72 8.91 -0.82
C PHE A 204 3.00 7.63 -0.03
N SER A 205 4.16 6.99 -0.25
CA SER A 205 4.55 5.73 0.39
C SER A 205 4.64 5.85 1.92
N ILE A 206 5.10 6.99 2.42
CA ILE A 206 5.08 7.31 3.84
C ILE A 206 3.65 7.60 4.30
N SER A 207 2.93 8.45 3.56
CA SER A 207 1.59 8.89 3.94
C SER A 207 0.58 7.74 3.99
N ILE A 208 0.67 6.73 3.14
CA ILE A 208 -0.32 5.66 3.15
C ILE A 208 -0.29 4.91 4.49
N GLY A 209 0.88 4.70 5.11
CA GLY A 209 0.98 4.13 6.46
C GLY A 209 0.29 4.99 7.52
N PHE A 210 0.52 6.30 7.49
CA PHE A 210 -0.15 7.25 8.40
C PHE A 210 -1.67 7.31 8.16
N PHE A 211 -2.13 7.08 6.93
CA PHE A 211 -3.55 7.13 6.55
C PHE A 211 -4.27 5.93 7.13
N MET A 212 -3.64 4.76 7.01
CA MET A 212 -4.18 3.55 7.60
C MET A 212 -4.27 3.65 9.13
N ASN A 213 -3.27 4.25 9.79
CA ASN A 213 -3.30 4.45 11.24
C ASN A 213 -4.38 5.46 11.66
N THR A 214 -4.52 6.55 10.92
CA THR A 214 -5.56 7.56 11.10
C THR A 214 -6.96 6.95 10.97
N PHE A 215 -7.20 6.23 9.87
CA PHE A 215 -8.50 5.62 9.60
C PHE A 215 -8.87 4.60 10.67
N ARG A 216 -7.91 3.76 11.08
CA ARG A 216 -8.07 2.83 12.22
C ARG A 216 -8.48 3.58 13.48
N THR A 217 -7.74 4.61 13.85
CA THR A 217 -7.98 5.38 15.08
C THR A 217 -9.37 6.02 15.09
N LEU A 218 -9.84 6.54 13.95
CA LEU A 218 -11.17 7.11 13.82
C LEU A 218 -12.26 6.03 13.93
N PHE A 219 -12.04 4.86 13.33
CA PHE A 219 -12.98 3.75 13.40
C PHE A 219 -13.07 3.15 14.81
N ASP A 220 -11.92 2.96 15.49
CA ASP A 220 -11.84 2.54 16.90
C ASP A 220 -12.65 3.48 17.80
N LYS A 221 -12.47 4.79 17.61
CA LYS A 221 -13.21 5.81 18.35
C LYS A 221 -14.70 5.76 18.07
N TRP A 222 -15.09 5.65 16.81
CA TRP A 222 -16.50 5.52 16.43
C TRP A 222 -17.15 4.31 17.10
N ASN A 223 -16.47 3.16 17.10
CA ASN A 223 -16.98 1.96 17.77
C ASN A 223 -17.06 2.13 19.28
N TYR A 224 -16.06 2.76 19.90
CA TYR A 224 -16.08 3.09 21.33
C TYR A 224 -17.26 4.01 21.69
N TYR A 225 -17.52 5.05 20.89
CA TYR A 225 -18.66 5.95 21.11
C TYR A 225 -20.00 5.22 20.99
N GLN A 226 -20.14 4.29 20.04
CA GLN A 226 -21.40 3.59 19.79
C GLN A 226 -21.64 2.41 20.76
N HIS A 227 -20.59 1.70 21.17
CA HIS A 227 -20.71 0.43 21.89
C HIS A 227 -20.05 0.43 23.28
N GLY A 228 -19.47 1.55 23.72
CA GLY A 228 -18.82 1.70 25.03
C GLY A 228 -17.54 0.86 25.20
N SER A 229 -17.13 0.12 24.16
CA SER A 229 -15.96 -0.75 24.17
C SER A 229 -15.24 -0.66 22.82
N ILE A 230 -13.91 -0.77 22.85
CA ILE A 230 -13.12 -0.89 21.63
C ILE A 230 -13.24 -2.34 21.18
N SER A 231 -13.93 -2.57 20.07
CA SER A 231 -13.89 -3.87 19.40
C SER A 231 -12.44 -4.17 18.98
N MET A 232 -11.82 -5.24 19.52
CA MET A 232 -10.46 -5.68 19.14
C MET A 232 -10.30 -5.95 17.63
N ILE A 233 -11.40 -6.08 16.89
CA ILE A 233 -11.48 -6.18 15.43
C ILE A 233 -10.74 -5.01 14.76
N ALA A 234 -10.76 -3.83 15.37
CA ALA A 234 -10.16 -2.63 14.82
C ALA A 234 -8.74 -2.34 15.34
N SER A 235 -8.31 -2.97 16.44
CA SER A 235 -6.98 -2.73 17.03
C SER A 235 -5.83 -3.33 16.22
N ASN A 236 -6.07 -4.39 15.45
CA ASN A 236 -5.07 -5.03 14.59
C ASN A 236 -5.13 -4.47 13.17
N SER A 237 -4.57 -3.27 13.02
CA SER A 237 -4.20 -2.59 11.77
C SER A 237 -4.50 -3.38 10.48
N TRP A 238 -5.73 -3.23 10.00
CA TRP A 238 -6.36 -3.76 8.78
C TRP A 238 -5.52 -3.90 7.50
N VAL A 239 -4.42 -3.17 7.33
CA VAL A 239 -3.48 -3.32 6.20
C VAL A 239 -2.27 -4.23 6.53
N PHE A 240 -1.90 -4.33 7.80
CA PHE A 240 -0.91 -5.31 8.28
C PHE A 240 -1.57 -6.64 8.69
N SER A 241 -2.89 -6.67 8.90
CA SER A 241 -3.67 -7.88 9.14
C SER A 241 -4.23 -8.53 7.88
N LEU A 242 -3.88 -8.04 6.69
CA LEU A 242 -4.21 -8.62 5.38
C LEU A 242 -3.74 -10.08 5.20
N PHE A 243 -3.04 -10.65 6.19
CA PHE A 243 -2.43 -11.98 6.17
C PHE A 243 -2.61 -12.78 7.45
N LYS A 244 -3.31 -12.22 8.45
CA LYS A 244 -3.63 -13.00 9.63
C LYS A 244 -4.58 -14.11 9.16
N ALA A 245 -4.30 -15.36 9.54
CA ALA A 245 -5.35 -16.35 9.57
C ALA A 245 -6.54 -15.69 10.29
N PRO A 246 -7.78 -15.79 9.77
CA PRO A 246 -8.92 -15.30 10.50
C PRO A 246 -8.74 -15.82 11.93
N GLY A 247 -8.80 -14.92 12.92
CA GLY A 247 -8.77 -15.37 14.30
C GLY A 247 -9.82 -16.47 14.47
N ILE A 248 -9.76 -17.25 15.55
CA ILE A 248 -10.68 -18.35 15.86
C ILE A 248 -12.18 -18.03 15.59
N GLN A 249 -12.56 -16.77 15.47
CA GLN A 249 -13.89 -16.28 15.09
C GLN A 249 -14.20 -16.19 13.58
N GLY A 250 -13.34 -16.63 12.65
CA GLY A 250 -13.68 -16.69 11.21
C GLY A 250 -13.93 -15.32 10.57
N GLU A 251 -13.35 -14.25 11.11
CA GLU A 251 -13.61 -12.89 10.64
C GLU A 251 -12.91 -12.62 9.30
N HIS A 252 -13.66 -12.76 8.21
CA HIS A 252 -13.23 -12.37 6.88
C HIS A 252 -13.21 -10.86 6.73
N PRO A 253 -12.31 -10.30 5.91
CA PRO A 253 -12.35 -8.89 5.57
C PRO A 253 -13.74 -8.53 5.01
N PRO A 254 -14.37 -7.45 5.51
CA PRO A 254 -15.60 -6.91 4.97
C PRO A 254 -15.58 -6.80 3.43
N ILE A 255 -16.66 -7.26 2.80
CA ILE A 255 -16.79 -7.30 1.33
C ILE A 255 -16.56 -5.93 0.67
N TRP A 256 -16.87 -4.85 1.38
CA TRP A 256 -16.71 -3.49 0.88
C TRP A 256 -15.25 -3.11 0.62
N TYR A 257 -14.27 -3.74 1.28
CA TYR A 257 -12.85 -3.49 0.99
C TYR A 257 -12.48 -3.89 -0.45
N TYR A 258 -12.96 -5.06 -0.90
CA TYR A 258 -12.77 -5.52 -2.27
C TYR A 258 -13.41 -4.56 -3.27
N LEU A 259 -14.62 -4.07 -2.96
CA LEU A 259 -15.31 -3.08 -3.79
C LEU A 259 -14.51 -1.78 -3.89
N VAL A 260 -14.07 -1.21 -2.77
CA VAL A 260 -13.33 0.05 -2.74
C VAL A 260 -12.02 -0.06 -3.53
N TYR A 261 -11.23 -1.11 -3.34
CA TYR A 261 -9.97 -1.27 -4.07
C TYR A 261 -10.18 -1.55 -5.55
N SER A 262 -11.19 -2.36 -5.91
CA SER A 262 -11.51 -2.65 -7.32
C SER A 262 -12.00 -1.40 -8.05
N VAL A 263 -12.94 -0.66 -7.44
CA VAL A 263 -13.48 0.58 -7.99
C VAL A 263 -12.39 1.65 -8.09
N GLY A 264 -11.59 1.84 -7.03
CA GLY A 264 -10.47 2.77 -7.03
C GLY A 264 -9.45 2.46 -8.14
N THR A 265 -9.09 1.18 -8.29
CA THR A 265 -8.19 0.71 -9.36
C THR A 265 -8.79 1.01 -10.73
N GLY A 266 -10.06 0.64 -10.97
CA GLY A 266 -10.75 0.90 -12.23
C GLY A 266 -10.84 2.38 -12.57
N LEU A 267 -11.19 3.23 -11.60
CA LEU A 267 -11.24 4.68 -11.76
C LEU A 267 -9.87 5.26 -12.12
N LEU A 268 -8.80 4.85 -11.42
CA LEU A 268 -7.46 5.36 -11.70
C LEU A 268 -6.92 4.88 -13.05
N VAL A 269 -7.18 3.65 -13.44
CA VAL A 269 -6.79 3.13 -14.77
C VAL A 269 -7.54 3.87 -15.88
N THR A 270 -8.84 4.11 -15.71
CA THR A 270 -9.65 4.84 -16.70
C THR A 270 -9.22 6.30 -16.82
N LEU A 271 -8.99 6.99 -15.70
CA LEU A 271 -8.44 8.34 -15.69
C LEU A 271 -7.04 8.39 -16.31
N SER A 272 -6.16 7.45 -15.96
CA SER A 272 -4.82 7.33 -16.54
C SER A 272 -4.88 7.16 -18.06
N SER A 273 -5.76 6.29 -18.55
CA SER A 273 -5.98 6.12 -19.99
C SER A 273 -6.50 7.39 -20.67
N HIS A 274 -7.41 8.12 -20.00
CA HIS A 274 -7.94 9.38 -20.50
C HIS A 274 -6.84 10.44 -20.65
N TYR A 275 -6.03 10.65 -19.62
CA TYR A 275 -4.95 11.64 -19.64
C TYR A 275 -3.79 11.23 -20.54
N TYR A 276 -3.45 9.93 -20.61
CA TYR A 276 -2.39 9.46 -21.50
C TYR A 276 -2.70 9.74 -22.98
N LYS A 277 -3.96 9.59 -23.40
CA LYS A 277 -4.38 9.94 -24.77
C LYS A 277 -4.20 11.43 -25.10
N LYS A 278 -4.35 12.29 -24.09
CA LYS A 278 -4.23 13.75 -24.20
C LYS A 278 -2.80 14.26 -23.97
N LEU A 279 -1.84 13.37 -23.69
CA LEU A 279 -0.46 13.76 -23.43
C LEU A 279 0.11 14.48 -24.66
N SER A 280 0.63 15.69 -24.48
CA SER A 280 1.28 16.50 -25.52
C SER A 280 2.76 16.66 -25.16
N LEU A 281 3.63 16.65 -26.17
CA LEU A 281 5.06 16.89 -26.03
C LEU A 281 5.38 18.36 -25.72
N GLU A 282 4.46 19.28 -26.03
CA GLU A 282 4.65 20.74 -25.89
C GLU A 282 4.72 21.21 -24.43
N ASN A 283 4.23 20.39 -23.49
CA ASN A 283 4.20 20.73 -22.06
C ASN A 283 5.28 19.99 -21.26
N ASN A 284 6.22 19.31 -21.90
CA ASN A 284 7.31 18.61 -21.23
C ASN A 284 8.10 19.57 -20.32
N GLY A 285 8.34 19.16 -19.07
CA GLY A 285 9.01 19.97 -18.05
C GLY A 285 8.11 20.89 -17.22
N LYS A 286 6.79 20.93 -17.46
CA LYS A 286 5.85 21.54 -16.50
C LYS A 286 5.66 20.63 -15.29
N PHE A 287 5.44 21.22 -14.12
CA PHE A 287 5.20 20.47 -12.88
C PHE A 287 3.99 19.54 -13.01
N ILE A 288 2.86 20.08 -13.47
CA ILE A 288 1.67 19.32 -13.87
C ILE A 288 1.46 19.54 -15.37
N LEU A 289 1.35 18.45 -16.12
CA LEU A 289 1.19 18.51 -17.58
C LEU A 289 -0.21 18.98 -18.01
N PHE A 290 -1.21 18.82 -17.13
CA PHE A 290 -2.61 19.17 -17.39
C PHE A 290 -3.12 20.22 -16.40
N SER A 291 -3.21 21.48 -16.83
CA SER A 291 -3.65 22.61 -15.98
C SER A 291 -5.06 22.44 -15.39
N THR A 292 -5.91 21.63 -16.02
CA THR A 292 -7.25 21.30 -15.52
C THR A 292 -7.21 20.54 -14.18
N LEU A 293 -6.12 19.87 -13.87
CA LEU A 293 -5.92 19.13 -12.62
C LEU A 293 -5.42 19.99 -11.47
N ASN A 294 -4.98 21.23 -11.71
CA ASN A 294 -4.44 22.08 -10.66
C ASN A 294 -5.45 22.32 -9.52
N LYS A 295 -6.71 22.65 -9.85
CA LYS A 295 -7.75 22.89 -8.83
C LYS A 295 -8.15 21.61 -8.08
N PRO A 296 -8.45 20.48 -8.75
CA PRO A 296 -8.69 19.21 -8.07
C PRO A 296 -7.54 18.79 -7.14
N LEU A 297 -6.29 18.96 -7.58
CA LEU A 297 -5.12 18.60 -6.77
C LEU A 297 -5.00 19.47 -5.51
N ILE A 298 -5.24 20.79 -5.62
CA ILE A 298 -5.28 21.67 -4.43
C ILE A 298 -6.33 21.20 -3.46
N LEU A 299 -7.55 20.92 -3.94
CA LEU A 299 -8.64 20.45 -3.08
C LEU A 299 -8.25 19.15 -2.37
N ILE A 300 -7.74 18.16 -3.11
CA ILE A 300 -7.32 16.87 -2.55
C ILE A 300 -6.22 17.05 -1.50
N VAL A 301 -5.16 17.80 -1.82
CA VAL A 301 -4.04 18.02 -0.88
C VAL A 301 -4.51 18.79 0.36
N SER A 302 -5.38 19.80 0.17
CA SER A 302 -5.92 20.60 1.26
C SER A 302 -6.81 19.81 2.22
N LEU A 303 -7.45 18.73 1.77
CA LEU A 303 -8.27 17.87 2.64
C LEU A 303 -7.46 16.70 3.19
N TYR A 304 -6.67 16.06 2.34
CA TYR A 304 -5.92 14.85 2.68
C TYR A 304 -4.85 15.10 3.73
N VAL A 305 -3.98 16.11 3.55
CA VAL A 305 -2.86 16.35 4.47
C VAL A 305 -3.35 16.74 5.88
N PRO A 306 -4.34 17.62 6.05
CA PRO A 306 -4.89 17.90 7.37
C PRO A 306 -5.62 16.71 7.98
N PHE A 307 -6.37 15.95 7.19
CA PHE A 307 -7.05 14.73 7.68
C PHE A 307 -6.03 13.78 8.32
N MET A 308 -4.88 13.64 7.67
CA MET A 308 -3.77 12.80 8.09
C MET A 308 -3.05 13.27 9.35
N LEU A 309 -2.77 14.57 9.44
CA LEU A 309 -2.00 15.14 10.54
C LEU A 309 -2.85 15.28 11.80
N VAL A 310 -4.06 15.84 11.67
CA VAL A 310 -4.92 16.12 12.81
C VAL A 310 -5.43 14.82 13.43
N SER A 311 -5.70 13.79 12.63
CA SER A 311 -6.19 12.50 13.13
C SER A 311 -5.11 11.59 13.73
N ASN A 312 -3.83 11.77 13.41
CA ASN A 312 -2.75 11.10 14.16
C ASN A 312 -2.49 11.80 15.49
N TRP A 313 -2.62 13.13 15.55
CA TRP A 313 -2.54 13.89 16.81
C TRP A 313 -3.63 13.42 17.80
N LEU A 314 -4.80 13.07 17.29
CA LEU A 314 -5.89 12.44 18.05
C LEU A 314 -5.54 11.12 18.74
N TYR A 315 -4.53 10.37 18.29
CA TYR A 315 -4.13 9.10 18.93
C TYR A 315 -3.38 9.37 20.25
N ALA A 316 -2.56 10.43 20.29
CA ALA A 316 -1.82 10.83 21.48
C ALA A 316 -2.76 11.31 22.62
N ASP A 317 -3.85 12.00 22.26
CA ASP A 317 -4.79 12.56 23.24
C ASP A 317 -5.86 11.58 23.75
N PHE A 318 -6.02 10.41 23.12
CA PHE A 318 -7.03 9.42 23.57
C PHE A 318 -6.71 8.88 24.97
N TYR A 319 -5.44 8.70 25.31
CA TYR A 319 -5.03 8.34 26.67
C TYR A 319 -5.16 9.50 27.67
N ASN A 320 -5.25 10.75 27.19
CA ASN A 320 -5.41 11.96 27.98
C ASN A 320 -6.88 12.45 28.05
N LEU A 321 -7.85 11.64 27.60
CA LEU A 321 -9.27 12.00 27.45
C LEU A 321 -9.98 12.48 28.73
N GLN A 322 -9.37 12.34 29.91
CA GLN A 322 -9.92 12.93 31.14
C GLN A 322 -9.81 14.47 31.20
N LEU A 323 -9.08 15.13 30.29
CA LEU A 323 -8.69 16.54 30.49
C LEU A 323 -9.30 17.62 29.59
N THR A 324 -10.05 17.34 28.52
CA THR A 324 -10.48 18.43 27.62
C THR A 324 -11.97 18.41 27.22
N ARG A 325 -12.77 19.25 27.89
CA ARG A 325 -14.16 19.63 27.49
C ARG A 325 -14.28 20.22 26.07
N PHE A 326 -13.16 20.58 25.42
CA PHE A 326 -13.12 21.23 24.10
C PHE A 326 -12.51 20.37 22.98
N PHE A 327 -12.35 19.06 23.20
CA PHE A 327 -11.72 18.13 22.25
C PHE A 327 -12.22 18.28 20.79
N TRP A 328 -13.54 18.22 20.58
CA TRP A 328 -14.14 18.30 19.24
C TRP A 328 -13.98 19.68 18.59
N LEU A 329 -14.03 20.75 19.38
CA LEU A 329 -13.87 22.12 18.87
C LEU A 329 -12.43 22.37 18.44
N ASN A 330 -11.45 21.99 19.25
CA ASN A 330 -10.04 22.08 18.90
C ASN A 330 -9.74 21.27 17.64
N HIS A 331 -10.33 20.08 17.50
CA HIS A 331 -10.15 19.23 16.32
C HIS A 331 -10.67 19.89 15.05
N LEU A 332 -11.89 20.44 15.09
CA LEU A 332 -12.51 21.11 13.95
C LEU A 332 -11.72 22.38 13.56
N LEU A 333 -11.22 23.13 14.55
CA LEU A 333 -10.37 24.30 14.32
C LEU A 333 -9.01 23.92 13.73
N SER A 334 -8.32 22.89 14.26
CA SER A 334 -7.04 22.42 13.72
C SER A 334 -7.17 21.86 12.32
N PHE A 335 -8.25 21.10 12.03
CA PHE A 335 -8.55 20.64 10.69
C PHE A 335 -8.83 21.80 9.75
N GLY A 336 -9.69 22.75 10.15
CA GLY A 336 -9.99 23.96 9.36
C GLY A 336 -8.75 24.81 9.06
N PHE A 337 -7.88 25.02 10.06
CA PHE A 337 -6.60 25.69 9.88
C PHE A 337 -5.69 24.93 8.92
N GLY A 338 -5.58 23.61 9.07
CA GLY A 338 -4.81 22.77 8.16
C GLY A 338 -5.31 22.86 6.72
N VAL A 339 -6.63 22.84 6.51
CA VAL A 339 -7.23 22.98 5.17
C VAL A 339 -6.89 24.33 4.56
N ALA A 340 -7.03 25.41 5.33
CA ALA A 340 -6.69 26.75 4.88
C ALA A 340 -5.19 26.89 4.55
N PHE A 341 -4.32 26.36 5.42
CA PHE A 341 -2.87 26.42 5.25
C PHE A 341 -2.40 25.61 4.03
N CYS A 342 -2.77 24.32 3.96
CA CYS A 342 -2.41 23.46 2.84
C CYS A 342 -3.00 23.97 1.52
N GLY A 343 -4.25 24.43 1.52
CA GLY A 343 -4.87 25.02 0.33
C GLY A 343 -4.13 26.27 -0.16
N SER A 344 -3.75 27.17 0.75
CA SER A 344 -3.00 28.39 0.43
C SER A 344 -1.59 28.08 -0.09
N LEU A 345 -0.89 27.13 0.53
CA LEU A 345 0.44 26.68 0.11
C LEU A 345 0.40 26.01 -1.27
N SER A 346 -0.54 25.09 -1.49
CA SER A 346 -0.70 24.42 -2.79
C SER A 346 -1.09 25.42 -3.89
N TRP A 347 -1.98 26.39 -3.59
CA TRP A 347 -2.31 27.47 -4.51
C TRP A 347 -1.07 28.30 -4.89
N PHE A 348 -0.25 28.67 -3.91
CA PHE A 348 0.99 29.41 -4.14
C PHE A 348 1.97 28.63 -5.03
N LEU A 349 2.22 27.35 -4.72
CA LEU A 349 3.14 26.50 -5.46
C LEU A 349 2.70 26.27 -6.91
N LEU A 350 1.40 26.10 -7.14
CA LEU A 350 0.84 25.76 -8.44
C LEU A 350 0.63 26.97 -9.35
N PHE A 351 0.13 28.08 -8.83
CA PHE A 351 -0.27 29.21 -9.66
C PHE A 351 0.72 30.38 -9.61
N LYS A 352 1.45 30.59 -8.50
CA LYS A 352 2.34 31.74 -8.37
C LYS A 352 3.75 31.47 -8.92
N LYS A 353 4.23 30.22 -8.86
CA LYS A 353 5.52 29.83 -9.46
C LYS A 353 5.54 29.98 -10.99
N GLU A 354 4.43 29.68 -11.66
CA GLU A 354 4.29 29.89 -13.11
C GLU A 354 4.23 31.37 -13.50
N ALA A 355 3.59 32.21 -12.68
CA ALA A 355 3.52 33.66 -12.90
C ALA A 355 4.88 34.36 -12.68
N LEU A 356 5.70 33.88 -11.74
CA LEU A 356 7.05 34.42 -11.49
C LEU A 356 8.04 34.06 -12.60
N LYS A 357 7.96 32.84 -13.17
CA LYS A 357 8.79 32.44 -14.33
C LYS A 357 8.47 33.20 -15.62
N LYS A 358 7.24 33.70 -15.77
CA LYS A 358 6.82 34.53 -16.93
C LYS A 358 7.30 35.98 -16.86
N ARG A 359 7.78 36.46 -15.70
CA ARG A 359 8.25 37.85 -15.51
C ARG A 359 9.78 37.98 -15.56
N SER A 360 10.50 36.90 -15.79
CA SER A 360 11.98 36.88 -15.84
C SER A 360 12.54 36.81 -17.27
N PHE A 361 11.78 37.29 -18.26
CA PHE A 361 12.24 37.51 -19.64
C PHE A 361 11.91 38.92 -20.07
#